data_AF-G5QHD5-F1
#
_entry.id   AF-G5QHD5-F1
#
_cell.length_a   1.000
_cell.length_b   1.000
_cell.length_c   1.000
_cell.angle_alpha   90.00
_cell.angle_beta   90.00
_cell.angle_gamma   90.00
#
_symmetry.space_group_name_H-M   'P 1'
#
loop_
_entity.id
_entity.type
_entity.pdbx_description
1 polymer ?
#
loop_
_entity_poly.entity_id
_entity_poly.type
_entity_poly.pdbx_seq_one_letter_code
_entity_poly.pdbx_strand_id
1 'polypeptide(L)' 'MQIINEIRINFAKKQLEMTNYSVTDIAYEAGYSSPSLFIKTFKKMTSFTPNSYRKRLTEINE' A
#
# COMPACT_ATOMS: atom_id res chain seq x y z
N MET A 1 -6.73 -11.80 -13.40
CA MET A 1 -5.66 -10.96 -12.80
C MET A 1 -6.13 -9.99 -11.71
N GLN A 2 -7.43 -9.74 -11.50
CA GLN A 2 -7.89 -8.82 -10.43
C GLN A 2 -7.61 -9.34 -9.02
N ILE A 3 -7.73 -10.65 -8.79
CA ILE A 3 -7.51 -11.30 -7.49
C ILE A 3 -6.08 -11.09 -6.98
N ILE A 4 -5.08 -11.18 -7.85
CA ILE A 4 -3.66 -11.02 -7.46
C ILE A 4 -3.41 -9.60 -6.96
N ASN A 5 -3.94 -8.59 -7.67
CA ASN A 5 -3.76 -7.20 -7.24
C ASN A 5 -4.46 -6.95 -5.90
N GLU A 6 -5.64 -7.53 -5.68
CA GLU A 6 -6.36 -7.41 -4.41
C GLU A 6 -5.59 -8.02 -3.25
N ILE A 7 -5.04 -9.24 -3.42
CA ILE A 7 -4.19 -9.88 -2.40
C ILE A 7 -2.98 -9.00 -2.09
N ARG A 8 -2.28 -8.49 -3.11
CA ARG A 8 -1.10 -7.64 -2.94
C ARG A 8 -1.42 -6.32 -2.25
N ILE A 9 -2.54 -5.69 -2.60
CA ILE A 9 -2.97 -4.44 -1.98
C ILE A 9 -3.41 -4.67 -0.53
N ASN A 10 -4.10 -5.77 -0.23
CA ASN A 10 -4.46 -6.11 1.15
C ASN A 10 -3.24 -6.41 2.02
N PHE A 11 -2.22 -7.08 1.47
CA PHE A 11 -0.93 -7.22 2.14
C PHE A 11 -0.29 -5.85 2.40
N ALA A 12 -0.21 -4.99 1.38
CA ALA A 12 0.41 -3.68 1.52
C ALA A 12 -0.31 -2.77 2.55
N LYS A 13 -1.65 -2.83 2.63
CA LYS A 13 -2.42 -2.12 3.66
C LYS A 13 -2.00 -2.55 5.07
N LYS A 14 -1.92 -3.86 5.32
CA LYS A 14 -1.45 -4.40 6.61
C LYS A 14 -0.03 -3.94 6.93
N GLN A 15 0.88 -3.97 5.96
CA GLN A 15 2.25 -3.47 6.16
C GLN A 15 2.28 -1.98 6.49
N LEU A 16 1.43 -1.16 5.84
CA LEU A 16 1.32 0.28 6.12
C LEU A 16 0.75 0.57 7.52
N GLU A 17 -0.10 -0.33 8.04
CA GLU A 17 -0.74 -0.25 9.36
C GLU A 17 0.17 -0.75 10.50
N MET A 18 0.91 -1.83 10.26
CA MET A 18 1.67 -2.53 11.31
C MET A 18 3.14 -2.13 11.36
N THR A 19 3.67 -1.48 10.33
CA THR A 19 5.10 -1.20 10.19
C THR A 19 5.38 0.22 9.72
N ASN A 20 6.61 0.68 10.01
CA ASN A 20 7.14 1.94 9.51
C ASN A 20 8.00 1.77 8.25
N TYR A 21 7.88 0.65 7.53
CA TYR A 21 8.66 0.41 6.32
C TYR A 21 8.39 1.45 5.24
N SER A 22 9.37 1.69 4.39
CA SER A 22 9.20 2.64 3.31
C SER A 22 8.17 2.11 2.30
N VAL A 23 7.49 3.03 1.61
CA VAL A 23 6.54 2.66 0.54
C VAL A 23 7.23 1.82 -0.56
N THR A 24 8.51 2.07 -0.78
CA THR A 24 9.36 1.34 -1.72
C THR A 24 9.54 -0.11 -1.29
N ASP A 25 9.91 -0.35 -0.02
CA ASP A 25 10.12 -1.71 0.50
C ASP A 25 8.81 -2.51 0.46
N ILE A 26 7.71 -1.88 0.91
CA ILE A 26 6.38 -2.50 0.88
C ILE A 26 5.95 -2.84 -0.55
N ALA A 27 6.31 -2.02 -1.55
CA ALA A 27 6.01 -2.31 -2.94
C ALA A 27 6.71 -3.59 -3.43
N TYR A 28 7.99 -3.75 -3.09
CA TYR A 28 8.77 -4.92 -3.45
C TYR A 28 8.30 -6.18 -2.70
N GLU A 29 8.02 -6.07 -1.40
CA GLU A 29 7.44 -7.17 -0.61
C GLU A 29 6.07 -7.60 -1.13
N ALA A 30 5.26 -6.64 -1.59
CA ALA A 30 3.97 -6.91 -2.21
C ALA A 30 4.09 -7.53 -3.64
N GLY A 31 5.30 -7.80 -4.12
CA GLY A 31 5.55 -8.47 -5.40
C GLY A 31 5.40 -7.58 -6.63
N TYR A 32 5.57 -6.26 -6.48
CA TYR A 32 5.66 -5.34 -7.61
C TYR A 32 7.12 -5.19 -8.07
N SER A 33 7.33 -5.14 -9.38
CA SER A 33 8.65 -4.89 -9.98
C SER A 33 9.10 -3.43 -9.89
N SER A 34 8.17 -2.51 -9.59
CA SER A 34 8.45 -1.08 -9.46
C SER A 34 7.52 -0.42 -8.44
N PRO A 35 8.04 0.44 -7.55
CA PRO A 35 7.24 1.27 -6.65
C PRO A 35 6.21 2.13 -7.38
N SER A 36 6.52 2.64 -8.57
CA SER A 36 5.59 3.47 -9.36
C SER A 36 4.35 2.68 -9.79
N LEU A 37 4.53 1.41 -10.20
CA LEU A 37 3.42 0.54 -10.56
C LEU A 37 2.54 0.21 -9.34
N PHE A 38 3.19 -0.05 -8.21
CA PHE A 38 2.52 -0.25 -6.93
C PHE A 38 1.67 0.98 -6.56
N ILE A 39 2.26 2.18 -6.52
CA ILE A 39 1.55 3.41 -6.12
C ILE A 39 0.34 3.66 -7.03
N LYS A 40 0.49 3.48 -8.35
CA LYS A 40 -0.61 3.62 -9.31
C LYS A 40 -1.75 2.63 -9.03
N THR A 41 -1.40 1.37 -8.78
CA THR A 41 -2.38 0.30 -8.50
C THR A 41 -3.05 0.51 -7.15
N PHE A 42 -2.27 0.82 -6.12
CA PHE A 42 -2.75 1.12 -4.77
C PHE A 42 -3.74 2.28 -4.81
N LYS A 43 -3.36 3.41 -5.42
CA LYS A 43 -4.26 4.57 -5.57
C LYS A 43 -5.53 4.24 -6.33
N LYS A 44 -5.45 3.42 -7.39
CA LYS A 44 -6.63 2.98 -8.14
C LYS A 44 -7.59 2.13 -7.29
N MET A 45 -7.06 1.30 -6.39
CA MET A 45 -7.86 0.37 -5.58
C MET A 45 -8.32 0.94 -4.23
N THR A 46 -7.60 1.92 -3.69
CA THR A 46 -7.88 2.50 -2.36
C THR A 46 -8.32 3.95 -2.42
N SER A 47 -8.21 4.62 -3.57
CA SER A 47 -8.38 6.06 -3.77
C SER A 47 -7.32 6.94 -3.08
N PHE A 48 -6.38 6.35 -2.33
CA PHE A 48 -5.33 7.07 -1.60
C PHE A 48 -3.94 6.66 -2.07
N THR A 49 -2.96 7.55 -1.96
CA THR A 49 -1.56 7.12 -2.07
C THR A 49 -1.18 6.31 -0.82
N PRO A 50 -0.17 5.42 -0.88
CA PRO A 50 0.28 4.68 0.31
C PRO A 50 0.64 5.59 1.49
N ASN A 51 1.31 6.72 1.23
CA ASN A 51 1.64 7.71 2.27
C ASN A 51 0.40 8.40 2.84
N SER A 52 -0.55 8.81 1.97
CA SER A 52 -1.81 9.41 2.43
C SER A 52 -2.63 8.42 3.25
N TYR A 53 -2.64 7.14 2.86
CA TYR A 53 -3.31 6.07 3.60
C TYR A 53 -2.70 5.90 4.99
N ARG A 54 -1.35 5.84 5.08
CA ARG A 54 -0.64 5.77 6.36
C ARG A 54 -0.92 6.98 7.27
N LYS A 55 -0.86 8.20 6.73
CA LYS A 55 -1.13 9.43 7.51
C LYS A 55 -2.57 9.45 8.05
N ARG A 56 -3.53 8.94 7.29
CA ARG A 56 -4.93 8.88 7.74
C ARG A 56 -5.13 7.88 8.88
N LEU A 57 -4.37 6.79 8.91
CA LEU A 57 -4.41 5.84 10.02
C LEU A 57 -3.90 6.45 11.31
N THR A 58 -2.86 7.30 11.24
CA THR A 58 -2.38 8.00 12.43
C THR A 58 -3.38 9.03 12.94
N GLU A 59 -4.12 9.72 12.04
CA GLU A 59 -5.16 10.71 12.40
C GLU A 59 -6.46 10.08 12.94
N ILE A 60 -6.75 8.80 12.65
CA ILE A 60 -7.95 8.11 13.16
C ILE A 60 -7.72 7.51 14.57
N ASN A 61 -6.47 7.34 14.97
CA ASN A 61 -6.10 6.76 16.26
C ASN A 61 -5.89 7.81 17.37
N GLU A 62 -6.25 9.08 17.11
CA GLU A 62 -6.32 10.18 18.07
C GLU A 62 -7.78 10.55 18.38
#